data_AF-A0A6L9LQU0-F1
#
_entry.id   AF-A0A6L9LQU0-F1
#
_cell.length_a   1.000
_cell.length_b   1.000
_cell.length_c   1.000
_cell.angle_alpha   90.00
_cell.angle_beta   90.00
_cell.angle_gamma   90.00
#
_symmetry.space_group_name_H-M   'P 1'
#
loop_
_entity.id
_entity.type
_entity.pdbx_description
1 polymer ?
#
loop_
_entity_poly.entity_id
_entity_poly.type
_entity_poly.pdbx_seq_one_letter_code
_entity_poly.pdbx_strand_id
1 'polypeptide(L)' 'NASGIYSFTGLTPGVPYSVSFVAPTGYTATIANAGGDGTKDSDANPVTGQTQSVTLAPGENNPNLDAG' A
#
# COMPACT_ATOMS: atom_id res chain seq x y z
N ASN A 1 -12.62 10.44 -7.56
CA ASN A 1 -13.17 9.10 -7.27
C ASN A 1 -13.18 8.96 -5.75
N ALA A 2 -14.34 8.77 -5.12
CA ALA A 2 -14.54 8.97 -3.68
C ALA A 2 -14.25 7.72 -2.82
N SER A 3 -13.71 6.66 -3.42
CA SER A 3 -13.53 5.35 -2.76
C SER A 3 -12.12 5.13 -2.19
N GLY A 4 -11.15 6.02 -2.43
CA GLY A 4 -9.77 5.85 -1.95
C GLY A 4 -8.95 4.76 -2.65
N ILE A 5 -9.53 4.05 -3.63
CA ILE A 5 -8.88 2.93 -4.34
C ILE A 5 -7.91 3.45 -5.41
N TYR A 6 -6.72 2.86 -5.47
CA TYR A 6 -5.71 3.07 -6.48
C TYR A 6 -5.26 1.72 -7.07
N SER A 7 -4.81 1.69 -8.33
CA SER A 7 -4.41 0.45 -9.02
C SER A 7 -3.26 0.71 -9.98
N PHE A 8 -2.26 -0.16 -9.94
CA PHE A 8 -1.12 -0.16 -10.85
C PHE A 8 -1.15 -1.44 -11.70
N THR A 9 -1.26 -1.28 -13.01
CA THR A 9 -1.34 -2.40 -13.97
C THR A 9 -0.12 -2.43 -14.89
N GLY A 10 0.20 -3.60 -15.44
CA GLY A 10 1.34 -3.76 -16.35
C GLY A 10 2.71 -3.83 -15.66
N LEU A 11 2.72 -4.21 -14.38
CA LEU A 11 3.94 -4.43 -13.62
C LEU A 11 4.70 -5.65 -14.17
N THR A 12 6.02 -5.54 -14.25
CA THR A 12 6.88 -6.64 -14.71
C THR A 12 6.92 -7.72 -13.64
N PRO A 13 6.50 -8.96 -13.93
CA PRO A 13 6.53 -10.02 -12.95
C PRO A 13 7.96 -10.31 -12.43
N GLY A 14 8.08 -10.63 -11.15
CA GLY A 14 9.37 -10.94 -10.52
C GLY A 14 10.21 -9.72 -10.13
N VAL A 15 9.76 -8.49 -10.43
CA VAL A 15 10.38 -7.25 -9.94
C VAL A 15 9.72 -6.84 -8.62
N PRO A 16 10.50 -6.46 -7.58
CA PRO A 16 9.94 -5.93 -6.35
C PRO A 16 9.41 -4.50 -6.56
N TYR A 17 8.18 -4.25 -6.11
CA TYR A 17 7.54 -2.94 -6.12
C TYR A 17 7.09 -2.53 -4.72
N SER A 18 7.10 -1.24 -4.41
CA SER A 18 6.47 -0.67 -3.22
C SER A 18 5.59 0.51 -3.61
N VAL A 19 4.54 0.76 -2.82
CA VAL A 19 3.67 1.92 -2.99
C VAL A 19 4.03 2.94 -1.92
N SER A 20 4.16 4.20 -2.32
CA SER A 20 4.38 5.32 -1.39
C SER A 20 3.17 6.23 -1.38
N PHE A 21 2.65 6.48 -0.19
CA PHE A 21 1.57 7.42 0.07
C PHE A 21 2.12 8.70 0.67
N VAL A 22 1.59 9.83 0.22
CA VAL A 22 1.90 11.13 0.79
C VAL A 22 0.65 11.63 1.49
N ALA A 23 0.74 11.78 2.81
CA ALA A 23 -0.35 12.33 3.60
C ALA A 23 -0.60 13.80 3.19
N PRO A 24 -1.86 14.22 2.97
CA PRO A 24 -2.19 15.62 2.74
C PRO A 24 -1.79 16.50 3.93
N THR A 25 -1.54 17.78 3.67
CA THR A 25 -1.25 18.74 4.75
C THR A 25 -2.37 18.74 5.80
N GLY A 26 -2.00 18.55 7.07
CA GLY A 26 -2.94 18.45 8.19
C GLY A 26 -3.36 17.03 8.57
N TYR A 27 -2.89 16.01 7.83
CA TYR A 27 -3.10 14.60 8.15
C TYR A 27 -1.77 13.92 8.45
N THR A 28 -1.79 12.97 9.36
CA THR A 28 -0.69 12.05 9.65
C THR A 28 -1.13 10.64 9.32
N ALA A 29 -0.27 9.86 8.67
CA ALA A 29 -0.52 8.44 8.45
C ALA A 29 -0.68 7.72 9.80
N THR A 30 -1.62 6.77 9.88
CA THR A 30 -1.83 5.97 11.09
C THR A 30 -0.69 4.96 11.30
N ILE A 31 -0.72 4.26 12.43
CA ILE A 31 0.25 3.20 12.75
C ILE A 31 0.14 2.07 11.73
N ALA A 32 1.26 1.73 11.09
CA ALA A 32 1.32 0.59 10.17
C ALA A 32 1.07 -0.73 10.91
N ASN A 33 0.34 -1.66 10.29
CA ASN A 33 0.01 -2.98 10.84
C ASN A 33 -0.69 -2.93 12.22
N ALA A 34 -1.51 -1.90 12.46
CA ALA A 34 -2.22 -1.72 13.73
C ALA A 34 -3.25 -2.84 13.95
N GLY A 35 -2.95 -3.77 14.86
CA GLY A 35 -3.86 -4.85 15.24
C GLY A 35 -3.63 -6.16 14.50
N GLY A 36 -2.71 -6.21 13.53
CA GLY A 36 -2.24 -7.44 12.87
C GLY A 36 -3.25 -8.06 11.91
N ASP A 37 -4.24 -7.29 11.46
CA ASP A 37 -5.24 -7.70 10.46
C ASP A 37 -4.93 -6.98 9.16
N GLY A 38 -4.09 -7.63 8.32
CA GLY A 38 -3.63 -7.17 7.00
C GLY A 38 -4.71 -6.86 5.96
N THR A 39 -6.00 -6.95 6.33
CA THR A 39 -7.12 -6.55 5.47
C THR A 39 -7.81 -5.26 5.94
N LYS A 40 -7.37 -4.72 7.08
CA LYS A 40 -7.99 -3.57 7.77
C LYS A 40 -6.96 -2.60 8.35
N ASP A 41 -5.69 -2.99 8.40
CA ASP A 41 -4.61 -2.19 8.94
C ASP A 41 -3.73 -1.60 7.83
N SER A 42 -3.21 -0.39 8.07
CA SER A 42 -2.42 0.34 7.08
C SER A 42 -1.09 -0.38 6.81
N ASP A 43 -0.83 -0.73 5.56
CA ASP A 43 0.47 -1.25 5.11
C ASP A 43 1.56 -0.15 5.03
N ALA A 44 1.15 1.12 4.87
CA ALA A 44 2.08 2.23 4.72
C ALA A 44 2.74 2.63 6.05
N ASN A 45 4.07 2.67 6.05
CA ASN A 45 4.86 3.15 7.18
C ASN A 45 4.50 4.61 7.50
N PRO A 46 4.16 4.96 8.76
CA PRO A 46 3.70 6.31 9.12
C PRO A 46 4.75 7.41 8.92
N VAL A 47 6.04 7.05 8.90
CA VAL A 47 7.16 7.99 8.77
C VAL A 47 7.55 8.19 7.31
N THR A 48 7.59 7.11 6.53
CA THR A 48 8.06 7.16 5.13
C THR A 48 6.92 7.14 4.11
N GLY A 49 5.71 6.80 4.53
CA GLY A 49 4.55 6.58 3.67
C GLY A 49 4.66 5.33 2.77
N GLN A 50 5.72 4.52 2.90
CA GLN A 50 5.95 3.38 2.02
C GLN A 50 5.39 2.07 2.59
N THR A 51 4.80 1.27 1.71
CA THR A 51 4.41 -0.11 1.99
C THR A 51 5.62 -1.04 1.97
N GLN A 52 5.42 -2.27 2.42
CA GLN A 52 6.34 -3.37 2.15
C GLN A 52 6.58 -3.57 0.64
N SER A 53 7.74 -4.12 0.30
CA SER A 53 8.03 -4.52 -1.08
C SER A 53 7.28 -5.80 -1.41
N VAL A 54 6.53 -5.78 -2.51
CA VAL A 54 5.79 -6.92 -3.06
C VAL A 54 6.39 -7.33 -4.39
N THR A 55 6.54 -8.64 -4.59
CA THR A 55 6.95 -9.21 -5.86
C THR A 55 5.76 -9.95 -6.42
N LEU A 56 5.28 -9.55 -7.59
CA LEU A 56 4.11 -10.15 -8.23
C LEU A 56 4.54 -11.26 -9.20
N ALA A 57 3.88 -12.41 -9.14
CA ALA A 57 3.97 -13.43 -10.16
C ALA A 57 3.22 -13.01 -11.44
N PRO A 58 3.47 -13.66 -12.60
CA PRO A 58 2.77 -13.32 -13.84
C PRO A 58 1.25 -13.47 -13.70
N GLY A 59 0.52 -12.36 -13.93
CA GLY A 59 -0.94 -12.33 -13.81
C GLY A 59 -1.47 -12.23 -12.37
N GLU A 60 -0.60 -12.09 -11.38
CA GLU A 60 -1.01 -11.90 -9.99
C GLU A 60 -1.57 -10.49 -9.76
N ASN A 61 -2.61 -10.42 -8.93
CA ASN A 61 -3.18 -9.16 -8.44
C ASN A 61 -3.11 -9.18 -6.91
N ASN A 62 -2.45 -8.18 -6.34
CA ASN A 62 -2.38 -7.98 -4.90
C ASN A 62 -3.13 -6.68 -4.52
N PRO A 63 -4.39 -6.78 -4.04
CA PRO A 63 -5.19 -5.63 -3.63
C PRO A 63 -4.98 -5.25 -2.15
N ASN A 64 -4.05 -5.87 -1.44
CA ASN A 64 -3.94 -5.73 0.02
C ASN A 64 -3.12 -4.51 0.46
N LEU A 65 -2.42 -3.85 -0.45
CA LEU A 65 -1.67 -2.63 -0.12
C LEU A 65 -2.66 -1.50 0.16
N ASP A 66 -2.68 -0.98 1.38
CA ASP A 66 -3.51 0.14 1.78
C ASP A 66 -2.76 1.15 2.68
N ALA A 67 -3.39 2.31 2.89
CA ALA A 67 -2.89 3.35 3.78
C ALA A 67 -4.07 4.14 4.36
N GLY A 68 -4.21 4.12 5.68
CA GLY A 68 -5.31 4.81 6.37
C GLY A 68 -5.22 4.66 7.86
#